data_AF-A0A395XXG7-F1
#
_entry.id   AF-A0A395XXG7-F1
#
_cell.length_a   1.000
_cell.length_b   1.000
_cell.length_c   1.000
_cell.angle_alpha   90.00
_cell.angle_beta   90.00
_cell.angle_gamma   90.00
#
_symmetry.space_group_name_H-M   'P 1'
#
loop_
_entity.id
_entity.type
_entity.pdbx_description
1 polymer ?
#
loop_
_entity_poly.entity_id
_entity_poly.type
_entity_poly.pdbx_seq_one_letter_code
_entity_poly.pdbx_strand_id
1 'polypeptide(L)'
;NLPLPALDDDTRAALIEAGRNVLAARANHPGQSLADLYDPDYMPTDLRAAHLELDKVADVAFGAGKWLKDDDDARLQVLFKSYTRMTGSSEV
;
A
#
# COMPACT_ATOMS: atom_id res chain seq x y z
N ASN A 1 9.68 -13.28 0.20
CA ASN A 1 8.27 -13.39 0.65
C ASN A 1 7.80 -12.05 1.16
N LEU A 2 6.60 -11.60 0.76
CA LEU A 2 5.95 -10.40 1.29
C LEU A 2 5.09 -10.81 2.50
N PRO A 3 5.31 -10.26 3.71
CA PRO A 3 4.73 -10.80 4.94
C PRO A 3 3.33 -10.21 5.23
N LEU A 4 2.40 -10.38 4.30
CA LEU A 4 1.01 -9.95 4.50
C LEU A 4 0.30 -10.94 5.46
N PRO A 5 -0.20 -10.49 6.62
CA PRO A 5 -0.95 -11.36 7.53
C PRO A 5 -2.33 -11.72 6.96
N ALA A 6 -3.02 -12.66 7.60
CA ALA A 6 -4.44 -12.88 7.35
C ALA A 6 -5.22 -11.61 7.70
N LEU A 7 -6.05 -11.13 6.77
CA LEU A 7 -6.88 -9.94 6.92
C LEU A 7 -8.30 -10.33 7.33
N ASP A 8 -8.93 -9.52 8.16
CA ASP A 8 -10.38 -9.56 8.33
C ASP A 8 -11.10 -9.05 7.07
N ASP A 9 -12.40 -9.35 6.99
CA ASP A 9 -13.21 -9.04 5.81
C ASP A 9 -13.31 -7.53 5.55
N ASP A 10 -13.38 -6.72 6.61
CA ASP A 10 -13.49 -5.26 6.52
C ASP A 10 -12.20 -4.63 5.96
N THR A 11 -11.05 -5.02 6.48
CA THR A 11 -9.73 -4.55 6.00
C THR A 11 -9.49 -5.00 4.57
N ARG A 12 -9.85 -6.25 4.23
CA ARG A 12 -9.78 -6.75 2.86
C ARG A 12 -10.67 -5.93 1.92
N ALA A 13 -11.91 -5.67 2.30
CA ALA A 13 -12.85 -4.89 1.48
C ALA A 13 -12.35 -3.46 1.26
N ALA A 14 -11.84 -2.81 2.31
CA ALA A 14 -11.26 -1.47 2.23
C ALA A 14 -10.05 -1.42 1.27
N LEU A 15 -9.16 -2.43 1.33
CA LEU A 15 -7.98 -2.49 0.46
C LEU A 15 -8.37 -2.69 -1.02
N ILE A 16 -9.37 -3.54 -1.27
CA ILE A 16 -9.92 -3.75 -2.62
C ILE A 16 -10.52 -2.45 -3.16
N GLU A 17 -11.30 -1.73 -2.35
CA GLU A 17 -11.93 -0.49 -2.77
C GLU A 17 -10.91 0.62 -3.05
N ALA A 18 -9.90 0.77 -2.20
CA ALA A 18 -8.81 1.69 -2.45
C ALA A 18 -8.05 1.34 -3.76
N GLY A 19 -7.85 0.05 -4.04
CA GLY A 19 -7.30 -0.41 -5.31
C GLY A 19 -8.18 -0.04 -6.52
N ARG A 20 -9.51 -0.11 -6.40
CA ARG A 20 -10.43 0.33 -7.46
C ARG A 20 -10.31 1.84 -7.72
N ASN A 21 -10.11 2.64 -6.68
CA ASN A 21 -9.89 4.08 -6.83
C ASN A 21 -8.62 4.40 -7.63
N VAL A 22 -7.54 3.63 -7.45
CA VAL A 22 -6.34 3.74 -8.29
C VAL A 22 -6.65 3.42 -9.75
N LEU A 23 -7.46 2.38 -10.02
CA LEU A 23 -7.88 2.05 -11.39
C LEU A 23 -8.73 3.16 -12.01
N ALA A 24 -9.66 3.73 -11.25
CA ALA A 24 -10.49 4.85 -11.69
C ALA A 24 -9.64 6.09 -12.00
N ALA A 25 -8.67 6.43 -11.13
CA ALA A 25 -7.77 7.54 -11.35
C ALA A 25 -6.94 7.35 -12.63
N ARG A 26 -6.40 6.15 -12.89
CA ARG A 26 -5.71 5.85 -14.15
C ARG A 26 -6.63 6.04 -15.37
N ALA A 27 -7.90 5.67 -15.26
CA ALA A 27 -8.85 5.77 -16.36
C ALA A 27 -9.20 7.23 -16.76
N ASN A 28 -8.97 8.20 -15.86
CA ASN A 28 -9.18 9.62 -16.14
C ASN A 28 -8.14 10.23 -17.10
N HIS A 29 -7.06 9.49 -17.42
CA HIS A 29 -5.93 9.98 -18.22
C HIS A 29 -5.75 9.15 -19.51
N PRO A 30 -6.73 9.16 -20.42
CA PRO A 30 -6.65 8.37 -21.64
C PRO A 30 -5.50 8.83 -22.53
N GLY A 31 -4.82 7.88 -23.17
CA GLY A 31 -3.69 8.15 -24.08
C GLY A 31 -2.33 8.27 -23.40
N GLN A 32 -2.27 8.33 -22.06
CA GLN A 32 -1.01 8.20 -21.32
C GLN A 32 -0.67 6.72 -21.09
N SER A 33 0.61 6.37 -21.24
CA SER A 33 1.11 5.05 -20.89
C SER A 33 1.24 4.91 -19.37
N LEU A 34 1.43 3.68 -18.87
CA LEU A 34 1.76 3.49 -17.46
C LEU A 34 3.09 4.14 -17.07
N ALA A 35 4.05 4.25 -18.00
CA ALA A 35 5.31 4.94 -17.71
C ALA A 35 5.05 6.43 -17.47
N ASP A 36 4.23 7.07 -18.29
CA ASP A 36 3.87 8.49 -18.14
C ASP A 36 3.11 8.73 -16.82
N LEU A 37 2.15 7.85 -16.50
CA LEU A 37 1.33 7.97 -15.29
C LEU A 37 2.14 7.80 -13.99
N TYR A 38 3.25 7.09 -14.05
CA TYR A 38 4.08 6.76 -12.88
C TYR A 38 5.43 7.46 -12.87
N ASP A 39 5.65 8.42 -13.76
CA ASP A 39 6.76 9.34 -13.64
C ASP A 39 6.63 10.11 -12.30
N PRO A 40 7.62 10.05 -11.39
CA PRO A 40 7.51 10.68 -10.07
C PRO A 40 7.28 12.20 -10.12
N ASP A 41 7.80 12.87 -11.14
CA ASP A 41 7.71 14.33 -11.31
C ASP A 41 6.40 14.74 -11.98
N TYR A 42 5.82 13.86 -12.81
CA TYR A 42 4.62 14.16 -13.62
C TYR A 42 3.37 13.34 -13.27
N MET A 43 3.41 12.45 -12.27
CA MET A 43 2.26 11.66 -11.85
C MET A 43 1.06 12.56 -11.53
N PRO A 44 -0.11 12.33 -12.17
CA PRO A 44 -1.32 13.11 -11.93
C PRO A 44 -1.71 13.19 -10.46
N THR A 45 -2.21 14.35 -10.03
CA THR A 45 -2.53 14.60 -8.61
C THR A 45 -3.63 13.67 -8.08
N ASP A 46 -4.63 13.33 -8.90
CA ASP A 46 -5.70 12.40 -8.52
C ASP A 46 -5.18 10.96 -8.36
N LEU A 47 -4.27 10.53 -9.24
CA LEU A 47 -3.60 9.24 -9.13
C LEU A 47 -2.73 9.18 -7.87
N ARG A 48 -1.95 10.23 -7.59
CA ARG A 48 -1.13 10.32 -6.37
C ARG A 48 -2.01 10.28 -5.11
N ALA A 49 -3.12 11.01 -5.10
CA ALA A 49 -4.07 10.98 -3.99
C ALA A 49 -4.68 9.58 -3.78
N ALA A 50 -5.03 8.88 -4.86
CA ALA A 50 -5.55 7.51 -4.78
C ALA A 50 -4.52 6.54 -4.17
N HIS A 51 -3.23 6.67 -4.51
CA HIS A 51 -2.17 5.88 -3.86
C HIS A 51 -1.99 6.23 -2.40
N LEU A 52 -2.06 7.49 -2.01
CA LEU A 52 -1.96 7.90 -0.61
C LEU A 52 -3.09 7.30 0.25
N GLU A 53 -4.31 7.20 -0.30
CA GLU A 53 -5.40 6.51 0.40
C GLU A 53 -5.20 5.00 0.45
N LEU A 54 -4.69 4.38 -0.63
CA LEU A 54 -4.35 2.96 -0.63
C LEU A 54 -3.27 2.64 0.41
N ASP A 55 -2.23 3.46 0.51
CA ASP A 55 -1.14 3.32 1.47
C ASP A 55 -1.62 3.36 2.92
N LYS A 56 -2.59 4.22 3.24
CA LYS A 56 -3.19 4.27 4.60
C LYS A 56 -3.81 2.94 4.99
N VAL A 57 -4.57 2.34 4.07
CA VAL A 57 -5.22 1.05 4.31
C VAL A 57 -4.18 -0.07 4.34
N ALA A 58 -3.18 0.00 3.45
CA ALA A 58 -2.12 -0.98 3.38
C ALA A 58 -1.26 -1.01 4.65
N ASP A 59 -0.87 0.15 5.20
CA ASP A 59 -0.10 0.22 6.45
C ASP A 59 -0.82 -0.54 7.58
N VAL A 60 -2.13 -0.33 7.72
CA VAL A 60 -2.96 -1.04 8.71
C VAL A 60 -3.04 -2.54 8.38
N ALA A 61 -3.23 -2.90 7.12
CA ALA A 61 -3.27 -4.29 6.67
C ALA A 61 -1.96 -5.06 6.95
N PHE A 62 -0.81 -4.39 6.91
CA PHE A 62 0.48 -4.97 7.28
C PHE A 62 0.75 -5.00 8.79
N GLY A 63 -0.13 -4.42 9.60
CA GLY A 63 -0.09 -4.46 11.06
C GLY A 63 0.38 -3.18 11.73
N ALA A 64 0.46 -2.06 11.00
CA ALA A 64 0.67 -0.76 11.62
C ALA A 64 -0.58 -0.31 12.39
N GLY A 65 -0.38 0.31 13.56
CA GLY A 65 -1.50 0.86 14.35
C GLY A 65 -2.06 2.20 13.83
N LYS A 66 -1.41 2.80 12.82
CA LYS A 66 -1.76 4.09 12.21
C LYS A 66 -1.10 4.21 10.85
N TRP A 67 -1.52 5.21 10.07
CA TRP A 67 -0.83 5.60 8.84
C TRP A 67 0.60 6.06 9.13
N LEU A 68 1.57 5.46 8.44
CA LEU A 68 3.00 5.69 8.62
C LEU A 68 3.55 6.78 7.68
N LYS A 69 2.77 7.17 6.66
CA LYS A 69 3.14 8.22 5.69
C LYS A 69 4.44 7.88 4.95
N ASP A 70 5.48 8.67 5.15
CA ASP A 70 6.80 8.62 4.55
C ASP A 70 7.87 8.02 5.49
N ASP A 71 7.46 7.43 6.62
CA ASP A 71 8.37 6.77 7.56
C ASP A 71 8.72 5.34 7.11
N ASP A 72 9.68 5.25 6.19
CA ASP A 72 10.15 3.99 5.62
C ASP A 72 10.78 3.06 6.66
N ASP A 73 11.48 3.61 7.67
CA ASP A 73 12.06 2.82 8.75
C ASP A 73 10.95 2.16 9.58
N ALA A 74 9.88 2.88 9.93
CA ALA A 74 8.73 2.30 10.61
C ALA A 74 8.03 1.22 9.78
N ARG A 75 7.89 1.43 8.46
CA ARG A 75 7.34 0.42 7.54
C ARG A 75 8.21 -0.84 7.52
N LEU A 76 9.53 -0.70 7.43
CA LEU A 76 10.46 -1.83 7.49
C LEU A 76 10.33 -2.62 8.79
N GLN A 77 10.25 -1.94 9.94
CA GLN A 77 10.08 -2.60 11.25
C GLN A 77 8.77 -3.42 11.32
N VAL A 78 7.67 -2.89 10.79
CA VAL A 78 6.39 -3.62 10.70
C VAL A 78 6.55 -4.86 9.82
N LEU A 79 7.16 -4.72 8.64
CA LEU A 79 7.36 -5.83 7.71
C LEU A 79 8.25 -6.93 8.31
N PHE A 80 9.38 -6.58 8.93
CA PHE A 80 10.26 -7.56 9.58
C PHE A 80 9.56 -8.30 10.72
N LYS A 81 8.85 -7.59 11.59
CA LYS A 81 8.05 -8.21 12.66
C LYS A 81 7.03 -9.20 12.10
N SER A 82 6.31 -8.83 11.04
CA SER A 82 5.34 -9.71 10.38
C SER A 82 6.01 -10.91 9.72
N TYR A 83 7.18 -10.72 9.10
CA TYR A 83 7.95 -11.80 8.49
C TYR A 83 8.43 -12.82 9.52
N THR A 84 9.07 -12.38 10.60
CA THR A 84 9.52 -13.20 11.74
C THR A 84 8.37 -14.04 12.31
N ARG A 85 7.18 -13.44 12.47
CA ARG A 85 5.98 -14.15 12.92
C ARG A 85 5.54 -15.26 11.95
N MET A 86 5.65 -15.02 10.64
CA MET A 86 5.21 -15.96 9.61
C MET A 86 6.19 -17.11 9.39
N THR A 87 7.49 -16.86 9.53
CA THR A 87 8.52 -17.87 9.29
C THR A 87 8.95 -18.63 10.54
N GLY A 88 8.57 -18.16 11.73
CA GLY A 88 9.01 -18.76 13.00
C GLY A 88 10.51 -18.60 13.25
N SER A 89 11.20 -17.76 12.48
CA SER A 89 12.57 -17.37 12.77
C SER A 89 12.58 -16.51 14.03
N SER A 90 13.00 -17.06 15.16
CA SER A 90 13.49 -16.23 16.27
C SER A 90 14.72 -15.46 15.75
N GLU A 91 14.75 -14.14 15.97
CA GLU A 91 15.99 -13.37 15.81
C GLU A 91 17.11 -14.06 16.61
N VAL A 92 18.25 -14.30 15.95
CA VAL A 92 19.50 -14.74 16.58
C VAL A 92 20.29 -13.55 17.09
#